data_AF-A0A1W7CY55-F1
#
_entry.id   AF-A0A1W7CY55-F1
#
_cell.length_a   1.000
_cell.length_b   1.000
_cell.length_c   1.000
_cell.angle_alpha   90.00
_cell.angle_beta   90.00
_cell.angle_gamma   90.00
#
_symmetry.space_group_name_H-M   'P 1'
#
loop_
_entity.id
_entity.type
_entity.pdbx_description
1 polymer ?
#
loop_
_entity_poly.entity_id
_entity_poly.type
_entity_poly.pdbx_seq_one_letter_code
_entity_poly.pdbx_strand_id
1 'polypeptide(L)'
;MDERTLHQADRVLSVGTWLIVFGAVVYSVLTVTPLVRSVTPDGWEWTAPILPVVVDAAVVIVVRLDAALARVGGRAGGWPVLLRWMTGLMTLGLNTAGSWLEGDAVGVAVHAVAPLLLIVSSEASLAYRRALTAAVVQREAEQAAEKAAREQRQRDREQAERDREQRRIDTEERRAREEREHTARLAREEREHQASLAREQADREREREALRLEHERQAREQQAREAEQQRLAKEQAERERERHQAEERARREQQARARAQEAERRRQQLLAAGPAKVKQDEATARATVAAAFEADLSVRQAAELCGWSVGWVNSRYVELRDPLTGVAS
;
A
#
# COMPACT_ATOMS: atom_id res chain seq x y z
N MET A 1 -11.87 32.71 56.00
CA MET A 1 -13.01 33.22 56.80
C MET A 1 -14.27 32.66 56.18
N ASP A 2 -14.92 31.74 56.90
CA ASP A 2 -16.02 30.91 56.39
C ASP A 2 -17.31 31.73 56.24
N GLU A 3 -18.12 31.44 55.22
CA GLU A 3 -19.40 32.14 54.95
C GLU A 3 -20.32 32.20 56.19
N ARG A 4 -20.29 31.16 57.03
CA ARG A 4 -21.03 31.11 58.29
C ARG A 4 -20.57 32.18 59.30
N THR A 5 -19.26 32.44 59.38
CA THR A 5 -18.72 33.49 60.25
C THR A 5 -19.09 34.89 59.75
N LEU A 6 -19.19 35.08 58.43
CA LEU A 6 -19.63 36.34 57.82
C LEU A 6 -21.11 36.62 58.12
N HIS A 7 -21.98 35.62 57.96
CA HIS A 7 -23.41 35.75 58.27
C HIS A 7 -23.69 35.94 59.77
N GLN A 8 -22.93 35.28 60.64
CA GLN A 8 -23.07 35.48 62.09
C GLN A 8 -22.61 36.89 62.50
N ALA A 9 -21.51 37.39 61.93
CA ALA A 9 -21.05 38.75 62.17
C ALA A 9 -22.08 39.79 61.70
N ASP A 10 -22.67 39.63 60.51
CA ASP A 10 -23.70 40.52 59.99
C ASP A 10 -24.97 40.55 60.86
N ARG A 11 -25.37 39.38 61.38
CA ARG A 11 -26.52 39.26 62.29
C ARG A 11 -26.25 39.94 63.64
N VAL A 12 -25.06 39.74 64.23
CA VAL A 12 -24.68 40.37 65.50
C VAL A 12 -24.60 41.88 65.35
N LEU A 13 -24.02 42.39 64.26
CA LEU A 13 -23.96 43.81 63.94
C LEU A 13 -25.36 44.41 63.77
N SER A 14 -26.25 43.69 63.10
CA SER A 14 -27.64 44.13 62.89
C SER A 14 -28.42 44.22 64.21
N VAL A 15 -28.30 43.21 65.07
CA VAL A 15 -28.95 43.19 66.40
C VAL A 15 -28.39 44.29 67.31
N GLY A 16 -27.06 44.44 67.36
CA GLY A 16 -26.42 45.49 68.15
C GLY A 16 -26.83 46.90 67.72
N THR A 17 -26.95 47.14 66.41
CA THR A 17 -27.41 48.43 65.88
C THR A 17 -28.84 48.75 66.34
N TRP A 18 -29.76 47.77 66.30
CA TRP A 18 -31.14 47.98 66.74
C TRP A 18 -31.26 48.24 68.25
N LEU A 19 -30.42 47.62 69.07
CA LEU A 19 -30.37 47.89 70.50
C LEU A 19 -29.91 49.31 70.81
N ILE A 20 -28.90 49.82 70.09
CA ILE A 20 -28.43 51.20 70.25
C ILE A 20 -29.50 52.20 69.84
N VAL A 21 -30.18 51.96 68.71
CA VAL A 21 -31.31 52.82 68.25
C VAL A 21 -32.43 52.83 69.28
N PHE A 22 -32.82 51.67 69.79
CA PHE A 22 -33.86 51.58 70.82
C PHE A 22 -33.47 52.35 72.09
N GLY A 23 -32.24 52.19 72.58
CA GLY A 23 -31.73 52.91 73.74
C GLY A 23 -31.72 54.43 73.54
N ALA A 24 -31.33 54.91 72.35
CA ALA A 24 -31.33 56.33 72.02
C ALA A 24 -32.75 56.93 72.02
N VAL A 25 -33.73 56.23 71.43
CA VAL A 25 -35.14 56.65 71.43
C VAL A 25 -35.69 56.72 72.86
N VAL A 26 -35.43 55.69 73.68
CA VAL A 26 -35.87 55.67 75.08
C VAL A 26 -35.25 56.84 75.86
N TYR A 27 -33.95 57.08 75.70
CA TYR A 27 -33.26 58.18 76.37
C TYR A 27 -33.82 59.55 75.96
N SER A 28 -34.02 59.77 74.66
CA SER A 28 -34.59 60.99 74.09
C SER A 28 -36.02 61.26 74.60
N VAL A 29 -36.87 60.24 74.68
CA VAL A 29 -38.19 60.36 75.30
C VAL A 29 -38.08 60.77 76.76
N LEU A 30 -37.16 60.18 77.53
CA LEU A 30 -36.99 60.50 78.95
C LEU A 30 -36.47 61.93 79.19
N THR A 31 -35.61 62.46 78.31
CA THR A 31 -35.02 63.81 78.47
C THR A 31 -35.87 64.93 77.87
N VAL A 32 -36.52 64.69 76.73
CA VAL A 32 -37.25 65.72 75.99
C VAL A 32 -38.72 65.82 76.44
N THR A 33 -39.32 64.74 76.92
CA THR A 33 -40.73 64.78 77.41
C THR A 33 -40.93 65.81 78.54
N PRO A 34 -40.06 65.92 79.56
CA PRO A 34 -40.18 66.96 80.58
C PRO A 34 -40.11 68.38 80.02
N LEU A 35 -39.25 68.60 79.03
CA LEU A 35 -39.07 69.90 78.36
C LEU A 35 -40.27 70.27 77.49
N VAL A 36 -40.85 69.31 76.77
CA VAL A 36 -42.06 69.56 75.96
C VAL A 36 -43.25 69.84 76.86
N ARG A 37 -43.37 69.13 77.99
CA ARG A 37 -44.43 69.40 78.97
C ARG A 37 -44.38 70.83 79.52
N SER A 38 -43.20 71.41 79.75
CA SER A 38 -43.09 72.77 80.30
C SER A 38 -43.54 73.87 79.35
N VAL A 39 -43.65 73.59 78.04
CA VAL A 39 -44.07 74.54 77.01
C VAL A 39 -45.43 74.18 76.38
N THR A 40 -46.06 73.09 76.82
CA THR A 40 -47.34 72.61 76.28
C THR A 40 -48.51 73.16 77.10
N PRO A 41 -49.59 73.67 76.47
CA PRO A 41 -50.79 74.12 77.19
C PRO A 41 -51.45 73.03 78.03
N ASP A 42 -52.07 73.43 79.15
CA ASP A 42 -52.77 72.52 80.06
C ASP A 42 -53.81 71.66 79.30
N GLY A 43 -53.75 70.33 79.51
CA GLY A 43 -54.60 69.34 78.85
C GLY A 43 -54.01 68.65 77.61
N TRP A 44 -52.87 69.13 77.09
CA TRP A 44 -52.17 68.54 75.93
C TRP A 44 -50.88 67.79 76.30
N GLU A 45 -50.57 67.65 77.59
CA GLU A 45 -49.35 66.99 78.08
C GLU A 45 -49.19 65.53 77.62
N TRP A 46 -50.29 64.87 77.23
CA TRP A 46 -50.27 63.51 76.71
C TRP A 46 -49.56 63.40 75.35
N THR A 47 -49.43 64.50 74.60
CA THR A 47 -48.68 64.52 73.33
C THR A 47 -47.18 64.73 73.50
N ALA A 48 -46.73 65.12 74.70
CA ALA A 48 -45.32 65.41 74.98
C ALA A 48 -44.34 64.27 74.62
N PRO A 49 -44.63 62.98 74.86
CA PRO A 49 -43.73 61.89 74.45
C PRO A 49 -43.80 61.54 72.96
N ILE A 50 -44.78 62.07 72.20
CA ILE A 50 -44.93 61.76 70.77
C ILE A 50 -43.87 62.49 69.93
N LEU A 51 -43.59 63.75 70.26
CA LEU A 51 -42.65 64.58 69.51
C LEU A 51 -41.21 64.00 69.48
N PRO A 52 -40.62 63.57 70.61
CA PRO A 52 -39.28 62.95 70.60
C PRO A 52 -39.21 61.67 69.78
N VAL A 53 -40.22 60.81 69.88
CA VAL A 53 -40.32 59.56 69.10
C VAL A 53 -40.35 59.85 67.60
N VAL A 54 -41.10 60.86 67.16
CA VAL A 54 -41.19 61.23 65.75
C VAL A 54 -39.86 61.78 65.23
N VAL A 55 -39.18 62.62 66.02
CA VAL A 55 -37.86 63.16 65.66
C VAL A 55 -36.82 62.05 65.53
N ASP A 56 -36.76 61.12 66.49
CA ASP A 56 -35.81 60.00 66.43
C ASP A 56 -36.15 59.04 65.29
N ALA A 57 -37.43 58.77 65.04
CA ALA A 57 -37.85 57.98 63.90
C ALA A 57 -37.43 58.63 62.58
N ALA A 58 -37.56 59.96 62.44
CA ALA A 58 -37.11 60.69 61.27
C ALA A 58 -35.59 60.58 61.07
N VAL A 59 -34.80 60.72 62.14
CA VAL A 59 -33.34 60.53 62.10
C VAL A 59 -32.97 59.12 61.67
N VAL A 60 -33.60 58.10 62.26
CA VAL A 60 -33.38 56.68 61.93
C VAL A 60 -33.75 56.40 60.48
N ILE A 61 -34.89 56.92 60.01
CA ILE A 61 -35.33 56.78 58.62
C ILE A 61 -34.32 57.43 57.67
N VAL A 62 -33.88 58.67 57.93
CA VAL A 62 -32.89 59.37 57.08
C VAL A 62 -31.57 58.61 56.99
N VAL A 63 -31.06 58.11 58.13
CA VAL A 63 -29.83 57.32 58.16
C VAL A 63 -29.99 55.98 57.41
N ARG A 64 -31.17 55.35 57.50
CA ARG A 64 -31.44 54.05 56.89
C ARG A 64 -31.83 54.13 55.41
N LEU A 65 -32.42 55.24 54.97
CA LEU A 65 -32.79 55.49 53.57
C LEU A 65 -31.55 55.62 52.68
N ASP A 66 -30.48 56.24 53.20
CA ASP A 66 -29.17 56.32 52.53
C ASP A 66 -28.57 54.91 52.29
N ALA A 67 -28.73 54.01 53.27
CA ALA A 67 -28.30 52.62 53.18
C ALA A 67 -29.18 51.75 52.27
N ALA A 68 -30.44 52.12 52.04
CA ALA A 68 -31.31 51.46 51.07
C ALA A 68 -31.01 51.95 49.64
N LEU A 69 -30.76 53.25 49.45
CA LEU A 69 -30.49 53.84 48.13
C LEU A 69 -29.14 53.38 47.56
N ALA A 70 -28.11 53.27 48.40
CA ALA A 70 -26.80 52.74 48.01
C ALA A 70 -26.87 51.28 47.53
N ARG A 71 -27.84 50.49 48.03
CA ARG A 71 -28.04 49.08 47.61
C ARG A 71 -28.71 48.93 46.25
N VAL A 72 -29.42 49.95 45.77
CA VAL A 72 -30.10 49.94 44.47
C VAL A 72 -29.24 50.62 43.38
N GLY A 73 -27.97 50.94 43.69
CA GLY A 73 -27.04 51.57 42.74
C GLY A 73 -27.31 53.06 42.49
N GLY A 74 -28.21 53.67 43.26
CA GLY A 74 -28.48 55.10 43.17
C GLY A 74 -27.38 55.91 43.87
N ARG A 75 -26.74 56.83 43.14
CA ARG A 75 -25.94 57.90 43.77
C ARG A 75 -26.90 58.92 44.37
N ALA A 76 -27.21 58.78 45.66
CA ALA A 76 -27.63 59.93 46.42
C ALA A 76 -26.42 60.89 46.43
N GLY A 77 -26.55 62.11 45.90
CA GLY A 77 -25.46 63.09 45.88
C GLY A 77 -25.04 63.53 47.30
N GLY A 78 -24.60 64.78 47.47
CA GLY A 78 -24.29 65.33 48.80
C GLY A 78 -25.50 65.52 49.72
N TRP A 79 -26.73 65.30 49.21
CA TRP A 79 -27.97 65.65 49.90
C TRP A 79 -28.24 64.86 51.20
N PRO A 80 -28.03 63.53 51.29
CA PRO A 80 -28.20 62.79 52.54
C PRO A 80 -27.19 63.20 53.61
N VAL A 81 -25.97 63.56 53.20
CA VAL A 81 -24.95 64.08 54.10
C VAL A 81 -25.41 65.41 54.68
N LEU A 82 -25.88 66.33 53.83
CA LEU A 82 -26.41 67.62 54.27
C LEU A 82 -27.61 67.48 55.21
N LEU A 83 -28.60 66.65 54.85
CA LEU A 83 -29.79 66.41 55.67
C LEU A 83 -29.44 65.80 57.03
N ARG A 84 -28.46 64.88 57.07
CA ARG A 84 -28.00 64.26 58.32
C ARG A 84 -27.32 65.27 59.24
N TRP A 85 -26.44 66.10 58.71
CA TRP A 85 -25.78 67.16 59.49
C TRP A 85 -26.78 68.18 60.00
N MET A 86 -27.71 68.62 59.14
CA MET A 86 -28.75 69.57 59.53
C MET A 86 -29.64 69.03 60.64
N THR A 87 -30.10 67.78 60.51
CA THR A 87 -30.93 67.13 61.53
C THR A 87 -30.15 66.89 62.82
N GLY A 88 -28.91 66.39 62.74
CA GLY A 88 -28.06 66.17 63.90
C GLY A 88 -27.74 67.46 64.67
N LEU A 89 -27.48 68.57 63.97
CA LEU A 89 -27.26 69.88 64.59
C LEU A 89 -28.54 70.43 65.24
N MET A 90 -29.71 70.24 64.62
CA MET A 90 -31.00 70.61 65.23
C MET A 90 -31.26 69.79 66.50
N THR A 91 -31.03 68.47 66.48
CA THR A 91 -31.17 67.61 67.66
C THR A 91 -30.19 68.01 68.77
N LEU A 92 -28.94 68.32 68.43
CA LEU A 92 -27.96 68.82 69.39
C LEU A 92 -28.43 70.14 70.03
N GLY A 93 -28.88 71.10 69.21
CA GLY A 93 -29.39 72.37 69.68
C GLY A 93 -30.59 72.23 70.61
N LEU A 94 -31.55 71.36 70.27
CA LEU A 94 -32.73 71.11 71.13
C LEU A 94 -32.36 70.47 72.48
N ASN A 95 -31.39 69.55 72.48
CA ASN A 95 -30.96 68.87 73.71
C ASN A 95 -30.10 69.77 74.61
N THR A 96 -29.34 70.71 74.06
CA THR A 96 -28.46 71.60 74.84
C THR A 96 -29.07 72.97 75.14
N ALA A 97 -30.11 73.39 74.42
CA ALA A 97 -30.69 74.74 74.56
C ALA A 97 -31.19 75.04 75.98
N GLY A 98 -31.83 74.09 76.66
CA GLY A 98 -32.31 74.27 78.04
C GLY A 98 -31.15 74.58 79.00
N SER A 99 -30.14 73.70 79.04
CA SER A 99 -28.96 73.90 79.89
C SER A 99 -28.13 75.12 79.50
N TRP A 100 -28.08 75.47 78.21
CA TRP A 100 -27.39 76.67 77.73
C TRP A 100 -28.07 77.96 78.22
N LEU A 101 -29.40 78.02 78.15
CA LEU A 101 -30.17 79.18 78.61
C LEU A 101 -30.09 79.36 80.13
N GLU A 102 -29.91 78.28 80.88
CA GLU A 102 -29.71 78.29 82.34
C GLU A 102 -28.25 78.54 82.76
N GLY A 103 -27.30 78.61 81.82
CA GLY A 103 -25.88 78.80 82.09
C GLY A 103 -25.15 77.56 82.64
N ASP A 104 -25.77 76.37 82.58
CA ASP A 104 -25.19 75.12 83.06
C ASP A 104 -24.33 74.44 81.98
N ALA A 105 -23.03 74.73 82.03
CA ALA A 105 -22.04 74.11 81.14
C ALA A 105 -21.96 72.58 81.29
N VAL A 106 -22.26 72.03 82.48
CA VAL A 106 -22.23 70.58 82.72
C VAL A 106 -23.44 69.92 82.05
N GLY A 107 -24.63 70.51 82.20
CA GLY A 107 -25.84 70.06 81.52
C GLY A 107 -25.69 70.08 79.99
N VAL A 108 -25.11 71.14 79.43
CA VAL A 108 -24.80 71.22 77.99
C VAL A 108 -23.88 70.06 77.56
N ALA A 109 -22.83 69.78 78.34
CA ALA A 109 -21.91 68.68 78.03
C ALA A 109 -22.61 67.33 78.08
N VAL A 110 -23.39 67.03 79.13
CA VAL A 110 -24.10 65.76 79.29
C VAL A 110 -25.12 65.53 78.17
N HIS A 111 -25.91 66.55 77.83
CA HIS A 111 -26.94 66.45 76.80
C HIS A 111 -26.38 66.48 75.36
N ALA A 112 -25.13 66.91 75.17
CA ALA A 112 -24.44 66.83 73.87
C ALA A 112 -23.89 65.44 73.56
N VAL A 113 -23.60 64.60 74.57
CA VAL A 113 -22.94 63.30 74.37
C VAL A 113 -23.71 62.38 73.43
N ALA A 114 -25.03 62.20 73.66
CA ALA A 114 -25.83 61.29 72.84
C ALA A 114 -25.96 61.74 71.37
N PRO A 115 -26.30 63.02 71.07
CA PRO A 115 -26.32 63.51 69.68
C PRO A 115 -24.96 63.42 68.98
N LEU A 116 -23.86 63.76 69.67
CA LEU A 116 -22.51 63.67 69.09
C LEU A 116 -22.12 62.22 68.77
N LEU A 117 -22.40 61.27 69.68
CA LEU A 117 -22.18 59.85 69.42
C LEU A 117 -23.01 59.35 68.24
N LEU A 118 -24.24 59.83 68.06
CA LEU A 118 -25.09 59.45 66.93
C LEU A 118 -24.55 59.97 65.59
N ILE A 119 -24.08 61.22 65.54
CA ILE A 119 -23.45 61.79 64.34
C ILE A 119 -22.17 61.04 63.99
N VAL A 120 -21.27 60.86 64.96
CA VAL A 120 -19.98 60.18 64.75
C VAL A 120 -20.18 58.71 64.36
N SER A 121 -21.06 57.98 65.04
CA SER A 121 -21.34 56.58 64.72
C SER A 121 -21.99 56.41 63.35
N SER A 122 -22.80 57.37 62.91
CA SER A 122 -23.39 57.36 61.57
C SER A 122 -22.33 57.54 60.47
N GLU A 123 -21.37 58.46 60.68
CA GLU A 123 -20.29 58.69 59.72
C GLU A 123 -19.32 57.51 59.67
N ALA A 124 -18.92 56.99 60.83
CA ALA A 124 -18.11 55.79 60.92
C ALA A 124 -18.80 54.59 60.25
N SER A 125 -20.10 54.40 60.48
CA SER A 125 -20.88 53.33 59.86
C SER A 125 -20.88 53.42 58.33
N LEU A 126 -20.93 54.63 57.76
CA LEU A 126 -20.89 54.81 56.32
C LEU A 126 -19.51 54.46 55.74
N ALA A 127 -18.44 54.90 56.39
CA ALA A 127 -17.06 54.57 56.00
C ALA A 127 -16.81 53.06 56.03
N TYR A 128 -17.19 52.38 57.12
CA TYR A 128 -17.07 50.93 57.25
C TYR A 128 -17.87 50.18 56.17
N ARG A 129 -19.10 50.61 55.87
CA ARG A 129 -19.91 49.97 54.80
C ARG A 129 -19.30 50.14 53.42
N ARG A 130 -18.75 51.31 53.10
CA ARG A 130 -18.03 51.53 51.82
C ARG A 130 -16.83 50.60 51.70
N ALA A 131 -16.02 50.50 52.77
CA ALA A 131 -14.87 49.61 52.80
C ALA A 131 -15.29 48.13 52.65
N LEU A 132 -16.32 47.69 53.37
CA LEU A 132 -16.85 46.33 53.27
C LEU A 132 -17.40 46.02 51.86
N THR A 133 -18.15 46.94 51.26
CA THR A 133 -18.69 46.76 49.91
C THR A 133 -17.55 46.66 48.89
N ALA A 134 -16.55 47.53 48.98
CA ALA A 134 -15.38 47.48 48.11
C ALA A 134 -14.62 46.15 48.26
N ALA A 135 -14.43 45.68 49.49
CA ALA A 135 -13.77 44.40 49.76
C ALA A 135 -14.55 43.19 49.20
N VAL A 136 -15.87 43.20 49.30
CA VAL A 136 -16.73 42.14 48.72
C VAL A 136 -16.63 42.14 47.20
N VAL A 137 -16.78 43.31 46.55
CA VAL A 137 -16.68 43.43 45.09
C VAL A 137 -15.31 42.99 44.59
N GLN A 138 -14.23 43.38 45.27
CA GLN A 138 -12.88 42.95 44.91
C GLN A 138 -12.75 41.43 45.01
N ARG A 139 -13.24 40.82 46.09
CA ARG A 139 -13.18 39.38 46.29
C ARG A 139 -14.00 38.61 45.25
N GLU A 140 -15.18 39.09 44.90
CA GLU A 140 -16.00 38.50 43.84
C GLU A 140 -15.29 38.57 42.48
N ALA A 141 -14.64 39.70 42.16
CA ALA A 141 -13.86 39.85 40.94
C ALA A 141 -12.66 38.91 40.90
N GLU A 142 -11.92 38.77 42.01
CA GLU A 142 -10.81 37.81 42.13
C GLU A 142 -11.28 36.36 41.94
N GLN A 143 -12.41 35.98 42.55
CA GLN A 143 -12.99 34.65 42.39
C GLN A 143 -13.47 34.38 40.96
N ALA A 144 -14.08 35.37 40.30
CA ALA A 144 -14.49 35.26 38.91
C ALA A 144 -13.28 35.11 37.98
N ALA A 145 -12.22 35.88 38.21
CA ALA A 145 -10.97 35.77 37.46
C ALA A 145 -10.29 34.41 37.67
N GLU A 146 -10.27 33.89 38.90
CA GLU A 146 -9.71 32.57 39.20
C GLU A 146 -10.49 31.45 38.50
N LYS A 147 -11.84 31.51 38.53
CA LYS A 147 -12.70 30.54 37.81
C LYS A 147 -12.43 30.59 36.31
N ALA A 148 -12.42 31.77 35.70
CA ALA A 148 -12.12 31.94 34.29
C ALA A 148 -10.71 31.39 33.94
N ALA A 149 -9.71 31.63 34.79
CA ALA A 149 -8.36 31.09 34.58
C ALA A 149 -8.28 29.57 34.74
N ARG A 150 -9.12 28.97 35.60
CA ARG A 150 -9.23 27.50 35.72
C ARG A 150 -9.90 26.88 34.50
N GLU A 151 -11.01 27.47 34.04
CA GLU A 151 -11.71 27.03 32.84
C GLU A 151 -10.84 27.15 31.59
N GLN A 152 -10.10 28.26 31.44
CA GLN A 152 -9.18 28.43 30.31
C GLN A 152 -8.08 27.36 30.33
N ARG A 153 -7.45 27.11 31.48
CA ARG A 153 -6.43 26.06 31.63
C ARG A 153 -6.98 24.66 31.34
N GLN A 154 -8.25 24.41 31.64
CA GLN A 154 -8.89 23.14 31.29
C GLN A 154 -9.09 23.03 29.78
N ARG A 155 -9.62 24.07 29.12
CA ARG A 155 -9.80 24.10 27.66
C ARG A 155 -8.47 23.93 26.92
N ASP A 156 -7.42 24.60 27.38
CA ASP A 156 -6.08 24.49 26.79
C ASP A 156 -5.51 23.07 26.93
N ARG A 157 -5.77 22.38 28.05
CA ARG A 157 -5.38 20.97 28.25
C ARG A 157 -6.14 20.04 27.31
N GLU A 158 -7.46 20.18 27.24
CA GLU A 158 -8.32 19.39 26.34
C GLU A 158 -7.91 19.59 24.88
N GLN A 159 -7.59 20.82 24.48
CA GLN A 159 -7.12 21.12 23.13
C GLN A 159 -5.73 20.51 22.87
N ALA A 160 -4.80 20.63 23.82
CA ALA A 160 -3.48 20.01 23.69
C ALA A 160 -3.54 18.48 23.63
N GLU A 161 -4.49 17.85 24.32
CA GLU A 161 -4.74 16.40 24.24
C GLU A 161 -5.27 16.00 22.87
N ARG A 162 -6.27 16.72 22.33
CA ARG A 162 -6.79 16.51 20.97
C ARG A 162 -5.71 16.66 19.91
N ASP A 163 -4.87 17.69 20.01
CA ASP A 163 -3.76 17.90 19.08
C ASP A 163 -2.73 16.77 19.15
N ARG A 164 -2.45 16.23 20.35
CA ARG A 164 -1.55 15.08 20.52
C ARG A 164 -2.15 13.82 19.92
N GLU A 165 -3.45 13.57 20.13
CA GLU A 165 -4.15 12.43 19.56
C GLU A 165 -4.16 12.50 18.03
N GLN A 166 -4.49 13.67 17.46
CA GLN A 166 -4.47 13.86 16.01
C GLN A 166 -3.07 13.60 15.42
N ARG A 167 -2.00 14.12 16.06
CA ARG A 167 -0.62 13.86 15.62
C ARG A 167 -0.25 12.38 15.68
N ARG A 168 -0.78 11.63 16.65
CA ARG A 168 -0.56 10.18 16.74
C ARG A 168 -1.23 9.46 15.58
N ILE A 169 -2.50 9.78 15.32
CA ILE A 169 -3.26 9.23 14.19
C ILE A 169 -2.54 9.54 12.87
N ASP A 170 -2.15 10.80 12.64
CA ASP A 170 -1.45 11.19 11.41
C ASP A 170 -0.11 10.45 11.24
N THR A 171 0.61 10.22 12.34
CA THR A 171 1.89 9.48 12.33
C THR A 171 1.67 8.00 12.02
N GLU A 172 0.64 7.39 12.62
CA GLU A 172 0.27 6.00 12.37
C GLU A 172 -0.21 5.80 10.92
N GLU A 173 -1.01 6.73 10.38
CA GLU A 173 -1.42 6.71 8.98
C GLU A 173 -0.23 6.82 8.02
N ARG A 174 0.74 7.70 8.31
CA ARG A 174 1.97 7.82 7.49
C ARG A 174 2.76 6.52 7.49
N ARG A 175 2.97 5.92 8.66
CA ARG A 175 3.66 4.62 8.78
C ARG A 175 2.93 3.52 8.02
N ALA A 176 1.60 3.45 8.12
CA ALA A 176 0.80 2.48 7.40
C ALA A 176 0.87 2.67 5.87
N ARG A 177 0.96 3.92 5.38
CA ARG A 177 1.17 4.20 3.95
C ARG A 177 2.56 3.77 3.50
N GLU A 178 3.60 4.14 4.26
CA GLU A 178 4.99 3.75 3.98
C GLU A 178 5.17 2.22 3.96
N GLU A 179 4.55 1.49 4.89
CA GLU A 179 4.57 0.02 4.91
C GLU A 179 3.86 -0.59 3.70
N ARG A 180 2.71 -0.06 3.30
CA ARG A 180 1.99 -0.51 2.09
C ARG A 180 2.80 -0.24 0.83
N GLU A 181 3.43 0.93 0.72
CA GLU A 181 4.29 1.28 -0.40
C GLU A 181 5.54 0.39 -0.46
N HIS A 182 6.19 0.15 0.69
CA HIS A 182 7.34 -0.74 0.78
C HIS A 182 6.97 -2.17 0.39
N THR A 183 5.85 -2.69 0.90
CA THR A 183 5.36 -4.03 0.55
C THR A 183 5.00 -4.12 -0.94
N ALA A 184 4.36 -3.09 -1.49
CA ALA A 184 4.04 -3.03 -2.92
C ALA A 184 5.30 -2.96 -3.80
N ARG A 185 6.34 -2.26 -3.34
CA ARG A 185 7.64 -2.18 -4.00
C ARG A 185 8.34 -3.53 -4.00
N LEU A 186 8.45 -4.19 -2.84
CA LEU A 186 9.01 -5.54 -2.75
C LEU A 186 8.26 -6.53 -3.67
N ALA A 187 6.93 -6.48 -3.69
CA ALA A 187 6.13 -7.33 -4.57
C ALA A 187 6.30 -7.01 -6.07
N ARG A 188 6.72 -5.80 -6.43
CA ARG A 188 7.08 -5.46 -7.81
C ARG A 188 8.48 -5.97 -8.15
N GLU A 189 9.45 -5.73 -7.27
CA GLU A 189 10.82 -6.21 -7.43
C GLU A 189 10.86 -7.74 -7.52
N GLU A 190 10.07 -8.46 -6.72
CA GLU A 190 9.96 -9.91 -6.79
C GLU A 190 9.35 -10.39 -8.11
N ARG A 191 8.29 -9.74 -8.59
CA ARG A 191 7.68 -10.06 -9.90
C ARG A 191 8.63 -9.79 -11.06
N GLU A 192 9.39 -8.69 -11.01
CA GLU A 192 10.40 -8.35 -12.00
C GLU A 192 11.55 -9.35 -11.99
N HIS A 193 12.02 -9.76 -10.80
CA HIS A 193 13.05 -10.77 -10.66
C HIS A 193 12.58 -12.14 -11.19
N GLN A 194 11.36 -12.56 -10.82
CA GLN A 194 10.75 -13.79 -11.33
C GLN A 194 10.59 -13.72 -12.87
N ALA A 195 10.14 -12.59 -13.41
CA ALA A 195 10.03 -12.41 -14.86
C ALA A 195 11.40 -12.44 -15.55
N SER A 196 12.43 -11.85 -14.94
CA SER A 196 13.81 -11.91 -15.44
C SER A 196 14.34 -13.35 -15.46
N LEU A 197 14.16 -14.09 -14.36
CA LEU A 197 14.55 -15.50 -14.27
C LEU A 197 13.81 -16.35 -15.31
N ALA A 198 12.51 -16.12 -15.51
CA ALA A 198 11.72 -16.82 -16.52
C ALA A 198 12.20 -16.52 -17.94
N ARG A 199 12.57 -15.26 -18.24
CA ARG A 199 13.18 -14.89 -19.53
C ARG A 199 14.52 -15.57 -19.74
N GLU A 200 15.40 -15.54 -18.74
CA GLU A 200 16.71 -16.18 -18.80
C GLU A 200 16.59 -17.71 -19.00
N GLN A 201 15.62 -18.35 -18.33
CA GLN A 201 15.32 -19.77 -18.53
C GLN A 201 14.81 -20.05 -19.94
N ALA A 202 13.85 -19.25 -20.43
CA ALA A 202 13.32 -19.40 -21.77
C ALA A 202 14.39 -19.18 -22.85
N ASP A 203 15.30 -18.23 -22.66
CA ASP A 203 16.40 -17.97 -23.58
C ASP A 203 17.43 -19.11 -23.56
N ARG A 204 17.77 -19.65 -22.38
CA ARG A 204 18.60 -20.86 -22.27
C ARG A 204 17.97 -22.08 -22.91
N GLU A 205 16.65 -22.25 -22.82
CA GLU A 205 15.93 -23.34 -23.48
C GLU A 205 15.96 -23.18 -25.00
N ARG A 206 15.71 -21.97 -25.52
CA ARG A 206 15.83 -21.67 -26.95
C ARG A 206 17.24 -21.92 -27.47
N GLU A 207 18.27 -21.54 -26.71
CA GLU A 207 19.66 -21.80 -27.08
C GLU A 207 19.96 -23.30 -27.14
N ARG A 208 19.50 -24.06 -26.14
CA ARG A 208 19.61 -25.54 -26.15
C ARG A 208 18.86 -26.17 -27.31
N GLU A 209 17.67 -25.69 -27.64
CA GLU A 209 16.89 -26.19 -28.76
C GLU A 209 17.56 -25.84 -30.11
N ALA A 210 18.09 -24.62 -30.25
CA ALA A 210 18.86 -24.21 -31.42
C ALA A 210 20.09 -25.11 -31.62
N LEU A 211 20.87 -25.35 -30.55
CA LEU A 211 22.01 -26.26 -30.59
C LEU A 211 21.61 -27.69 -30.95
N ARG A 212 20.46 -28.19 -30.45
CA ARG A 212 19.94 -29.51 -30.82
C ARG A 212 19.57 -29.59 -32.29
N LEU A 213 18.86 -28.58 -32.80
CA LEU A 213 18.49 -28.50 -34.22
C LEU A 213 19.71 -28.38 -35.12
N GLU A 214 20.74 -27.66 -34.69
CA GLU A 214 21.99 -27.53 -35.42
C GLU A 214 22.77 -28.86 -35.45
N HIS A 215 22.86 -29.56 -34.32
CA HIS A 215 23.41 -30.91 -34.26
C HIS A 215 22.63 -31.90 -35.12
N GLU A 216 21.29 -31.83 -35.11
CA GLU A 216 20.46 -32.69 -35.96
C GLU A 216 20.67 -32.40 -37.45
N ARG A 217 20.78 -31.12 -37.83
CA ARG A 217 21.12 -30.73 -39.21
C ARG A 217 22.49 -31.25 -39.62
N GLN A 218 23.50 -31.09 -38.76
CA GLN A 218 24.85 -31.61 -39.02
C GLN A 218 24.85 -33.13 -39.16
N ALA A 219 24.12 -33.86 -38.30
CA ALA A 219 24.00 -35.31 -38.39
C ALA A 219 23.31 -35.75 -39.69
N ARG A 220 22.22 -35.07 -40.10
CA ARG A 220 21.55 -35.34 -41.39
C ARG A 220 22.45 -35.04 -42.58
N GLU A 221 23.23 -33.97 -42.52
CA GLU A 221 24.18 -33.62 -43.57
C GLU A 221 25.32 -34.64 -43.69
N GLN A 222 25.87 -35.10 -42.55
CA GLN A 222 26.85 -36.19 -42.52
C GLN A 222 26.28 -37.48 -43.11
N GLN A 223 25.07 -37.89 -42.67
CA GLN A 223 24.39 -39.06 -43.23
C GLN A 223 24.13 -38.94 -44.73
N ALA A 224 23.75 -37.75 -45.22
CA ALA A 224 23.56 -37.51 -46.65
C ALA A 224 24.87 -37.65 -47.44
N ARG A 225 25.98 -37.08 -46.92
CA ARG A 225 27.32 -37.21 -47.52
C ARG A 225 27.79 -38.66 -47.54
N GLU A 226 27.58 -39.41 -46.46
CA GLU A 226 27.93 -40.83 -46.40
C GLU A 226 27.09 -41.66 -47.39
N ALA A 227 25.79 -41.41 -47.48
CA ALA A 227 24.92 -42.07 -48.44
C ALA A 227 25.32 -41.76 -49.89
N GLU A 228 25.70 -40.53 -50.19
CA GLU A 228 26.19 -40.12 -51.52
C GLU A 228 27.50 -40.82 -51.86
N GLN A 229 28.48 -40.85 -50.94
CA GLN A 229 29.73 -41.59 -51.13
C GLN A 229 29.50 -43.08 -51.37
N GLN A 230 28.57 -43.70 -50.62
CA GLN A 230 28.21 -45.10 -50.83
C GLN A 230 27.56 -45.35 -52.19
N ARG A 231 26.72 -44.42 -52.68
CA ARG A 231 26.12 -44.52 -54.02
C ARG A 231 27.19 -44.44 -55.10
N LEU A 232 28.11 -43.47 -55.00
CA LEU A 232 29.22 -43.31 -55.95
C LEU A 232 30.14 -44.54 -55.96
N ALA A 233 30.47 -45.09 -54.79
CA ALA A 233 31.29 -46.30 -54.68
C ALA A 233 30.62 -47.53 -55.31
N LYS A 234 29.30 -47.70 -55.11
CA LYS A 234 28.52 -48.78 -55.76
C LYS A 234 28.50 -48.62 -57.27
N GLU A 235 28.28 -47.41 -57.77
CA GLU A 235 28.26 -47.12 -59.21
C GLU A 235 29.62 -47.36 -59.86
N GLN A 236 30.73 -46.99 -59.19
CA GLN A 236 32.08 -47.28 -59.67
C GLN A 236 32.35 -48.79 -59.72
N ALA A 237 31.98 -49.54 -58.68
CA ALA A 237 32.15 -50.99 -58.63
C ALA A 237 31.30 -51.72 -59.70
N GLU A 238 30.12 -51.21 -60.01
CA GLU A 238 29.27 -51.75 -61.08
C GLU A 238 29.88 -51.52 -62.47
N ARG A 239 30.37 -50.30 -62.74
CA ARG A 239 31.07 -49.97 -63.99
C ARG A 239 32.34 -50.79 -64.19
N GLU A 240 33.09 -51.09 -63.13
CA GLU A 240 34.26 -51.96 -63.20
C GLU A 240 33.89 -53.41 -63.52
N ARG A 241 32.81 -53.93 -62.91
CA ARG A 241 32.30 -55.29 -63.21
C ARG A 241 31.84 -55.40 -64.66
N GLU A 242 31.15 -54.39 -65.18
CA GLU A 242 30.71 -54.37 -66.58
C GLU A 242 31.90 -54.34 -67.54
N ARG A 243 32.94 -53.56 -67.26
CA ARG A 243 34.18 -53.53 -68.06
C ARG A 243 34.87 -54.89 -68.09
N HIS A 244 35.04 -55.54 -66.93
CA HIS A 244 35.64 -56.87 -66.87
C HIS A 244 34.81 -57.92 -67.64
N GLN A 245 33.48 -57.88 -67.53
CA GLN A 245 32.60 -58.79 -68.26
C GLN A 245 32.59 -58.55 -69.78
N ALA A 246 32.78 -57.30 -70.22
CA ALA A 246 32.89 -56.97 -71.64
C ALA A 246 34.22 -57.47 -72.23
N GLU A 247 35.33 -57.32 -71.49
CA GLU A 247 36.65 -57.81 -71.89
C GLU A 247 36.71 -59.34 -71.97
N GLU A 248 36.11 -60.05 -71.02
CA GLU A 248 36.04 -61.52 -71.07
C GLU A 248 35.21 -62.03 -72.24
N ARG A 249 34.08 -61.38 -72.55
CA ARG A 249 33.25 -61.72 -73.72
C ARG A 249 34.01 -61.52 -75.02
N ALA A 250 34.73 -60.40 -75.16
CA ALA A 250 35.55 -60.13 -76.33
C ALA A 250 36.67 -61.18 -76.54
N ARG A 251 37.33 -61.62 -75.45
CA ARG A 251 38.36 -62.67 -75.52
C ARG A 251 37.80 -64.03 -75.97
N ARG A 252 36.63 -64.43 -75.45
CA ARG A 252 35.99 -65.71 -75.83
C ARG A 252 35.56 -65.69 -77.29
N GLU A 253 35.06 -64.57 -77.79
CA GLU A 253 34.63 -64.44 -79.18
C GLU A 253 35.81 -64.48 -80.16
N GLN A 254 36.95 -63.85 -79.82
CA GLN A 254 38.17 -63.93 -80.63
C GLN A 254 38.73 -65.36 -80.71
N GLN A 255 38.72 -66.11 -79.60
CA GLN A 255 39.17 -67.50 -79.59
C GLN A 255 38.26 -68.42 -80.41
N ALA A 256 36.95 -68.20 -80.40
CA ALA A 256 36.00 -68.98 -81.20
C ALA A 256 36.20 -68.75 -82.71
N ARG A 257 36.42 -67.49 -83.13
CA ARG A 257 36.66 -67.15 -84.54
C ARG A 257 37.96 -67.75 -85.09
N ALA A 258 39.02 -67.80 -84.29
CA ALA A 258 40.29 -68.40 -84.69
C ALA A 258 40.17 -69.91 -84.96
N ARG A 259 39.46 -70.66 -84.10
CA ARG A 259 39.25 -72.11 -84.26
C ARG A 259 38.42 -72.46 -85.49
N ALA A 260 37.40 -71.65 -85.82
CA ALA A 260 36.58 -71.87 -87.00
C ALA A 260 37.37 -71.70 -88.31
N GLN A 261 38.26 -70.70 -88.37
CA GLN A 261 39.09 -70.46 -89.56
C GLN A 261 40.12 -71.57 -89.84
N GLU A 262 40.64 -72.21 -88.78
CA GLU A 262 41.62 -73.29 -88.91
C GLU A 262 40.98 -74.60 -89.41
N ALA A 263 39.76 -74.90 -88.95
CA ALA A 263 38.98 -76.04 -89.41
C ALA A 263 38.63 -75.93 -90.92
N GLU A 264 38.21 -74.74 -91.36
CA GLU A 264 37.87 -74.48 -92.77
C GLU A 264 39.07 -74.65 -93.71
N ARG A 265 40.26 -74.16 -93.32
CA ARG A 265 41.48 -74.34 -94.13
C ARG A 265 41.88 -75.80 -94.28
N ARG A 266 41.75 -76.58 -93.20
CA ARG A 266 42.09 -78.01 -93.20
C ARG A 266 41.14 -78.82 -94.10
N ARG A 267 39.86 -78.46 -94.12
CA ARG A 267 38.86 -79.05 -95.03
C ARG A 267 39.20 -78.80 -96.50
N GLN A 268 39.53 -77.57 -96.86
CA GLN A 268 39.89 -77.21 -98.24
C GLN A 268 41.13 -77.96 -98.73
N GLN A 269 42.13 -78.18 -97.86
CA GLN A 269 43.33 -78.96 -98.20
C GLN A 269 43.01 -80.43 -98.52
N LEU A 270 42.09 -81.05 -97.76
CA LEU A 270 41.70 -82.45 -97.97
C LEU A 270 40.93 -82.65 -99.29
N LEU A 271 40.10 -81.67 -99.68
CA LEU A 271 39.34 -81.72 -100.93
C LEU A 271 40.19 -81.39 -102.18
N ALA A 272 41.22 -80.55 -102.04
CA ALA A 272 42.10 -80.14 -103.13
C ALA A 272 43.15 -81.19 -103.52
N ALA A 273 43.33 -82.26 -102.74
CA ALA A 273 44.37 -83.28 -102.94
C ALA A 273 44.19 -84.13 -104.23
N GLY A 274 43.03 -84.04 -104.90
CA GLY A 274 42.74 -84.77 -106.15
C GLY A 274 42.56 -86.28 -105.95
N PRO A 275 42.27 -87.07 -107.00
CA PRO A 275 42.02 -88.50 -106.88
C PRO A 275 43.24 -89.22 -106.30
N ALA A 276 43.03 -89.98 -105.22
CA ALA A 276 44.10 -90.69 -104.54
C ALA A 276 44.67 -91.79 -105.44
N LYS A 277 45.95 -91.66 -105.81
CA LYS A 277 46.69 -92.67 -106.58
C LYS A 277 47.01 -93.92 -105.76
N VAL A 278 47.03 -93.79 -104.44
CA VAL A 278 47.27 -94.86 -103.46
C VAL A 278 46.27 -94.67 -102.32
N LYS A 279 45.74 -95.78 -101.81
CA LYS A 279 44.79 -95.79 -100.68
C LYS A 279 45.36 -95.00 -99.48
N GLN A 280 44.65 -93.96 -99.04
CA GLN A 280 45.03 -93.13 -97.88
C GLN A 280 44.98 -93.94 -96.57
N ASP A 281 45.68 -93.49 -95.54
CA ASP A 281 45.50 -94.06 -94.19
C ASP A 281 44.08 -93.82 -93.67
N GLU A 282 43.62 -94.65 -92.75
CA GLU A 282 42.20 -94.62 -92.33
C GLU A 282 41.80 -93.30 -91.67
N ALA A 283 42.68 -92.67 -90.89
CA ALA A 283 42.38 -91.42 -90.20
C ALA A 283 42.24 -90.26 -91.20
N THR A 284 43.14 -90.18 -92.17
CA THR A 284 43.07 -89.20 -93.27
C THR A 284 41.88 -89.50 -94.17
N ALA A 285 41.61 -90.76 -94.51
CA ALA A 285 40.47 -91.14 -95.34
C ALA A 285 39.12 -90.79 -94.68
N ARG A 286 38.98 -90.98 -93.35
CA ARG A 286 37.79 -90.54 -92.61
C ARG A 286 37.64 -89.02 -92.63
N ALA A 287 38.72 -88.27 -92.46
CA ALA A 287 38.70 -86.81 -92.53
C ALA A 287 38.37 -86.30 -93.94
N THR A 288 38.93 -86.91 -94.99
CA THR A 288 38.62 -86.62 -96.40
C THR A 288 37.16 -86.93 -96.71
N VAL A 289 36.63 -88.05 -96.19
CA VAL A 289 35.21 -88.44 -96.36
C VAL A 289 34.28 -87.48 -95.62
N ALA A 290 34.61 -87.05 -94.40
CA ALA A 290 33.83 -86.03 -93.69
C ALA A 290 33.85 -84.68 -94.42
N ALA A 291 35.02 -84.23 -94.87
CA ALA A 291 35.16 -83.04 -95.69
C ALA A 291 34.36 -83.12 -97.01
N ALA A 292 34.34 -84.30 -97.64
CA ALA A 292 33.62 -84.55 -98.88
C ALA A 292 32.09 -84.61 -98.66
N PHE A 293 31.64 -85.20 -97.55
CA PHE A 293 30.24 -85.23 -97.14
C PHE A 293 29.70 -83.82 -96.88
N GLU A 294 30.41 -83.01 -96.09
CA GLU A 294 29.99 -81.63 -95.85
C GLU A 294 30.04 -80.75 -97.12
N ALA A 295 30.81 -81.15 -98.13
CA ALA A 295 30.91 -80.48 -99.42
C ALA A 295 29.91 -81.03 -100.46
N ASP A 296 28.96 -81.87 -100.03
CA ASP A 296 27.96 -82.54 -100.87
C ASP A 296 28.55 -83.32 -102.05
N LEU A 297 29.81 -83.78 -101.94
CA LEU A 297 30.40 -84.64 -102.95
C LEU A 297 29.77 -86.03 -102.88
N SER A 298 29.61 -86.68 -104.04
CA SER A 298 29.04 -88.02 -104.08
C SER A 298 29.96 -89.05 -103.41
N VAL A 299 29.36 -90.12 -102.87
CA VAL A 299 30.08 -91.27 -102.27
C VAL A 299 31.18 -91.81 -103.21
N ARG A 300 30.94 -91.78 -104.53
CA ARG A 300 31.90 -92.20 -105.54
C ARG A 300 33.09 -91.25 -105.64
N GLN A 301 32.85 -89.94 -105.66
CA GLN A 301 33.91 -88.93 -105.68
C GLN A 301 34.75 -88.96 -104.40
N ALA A 302 34.10 -89.12 -103.24
CA ALA A 302 34.81 -89.28 -101.97
C ALA A 302 35.68 -90.56 -101.94
N ALA A 303 35.19 -91.67 -102.52
CA ALA A 303 35.97 -92.89 -102.69
C ALA A 303 37.18 -92.71 -103.62
N GLU A 304 37.04 -91.96 -104.70
CA GLU A 304 38.15 -91.59 -105.58
C GLU A 304 39.17 -90.68 -104.86
N LEU A 305 38.71 -89.74 -104.04
CA LEU A 305 39.57 -88.82 -103.29
C LEU A 305 40.38 -89.50 -102.18
N CYS A 306 39.85 -90.54 -101.54
CA CYS A 306 40.57 -91.25 -100.46
C CYS A 306 41.21 -92.58 -100.91
N GLY A 307 40.82 -93.11 -102.07
CA GLY A 307 41.33 -94.38 -102.62
C GLY A 307 40.79 -95.62 -101.90
N TRP A 308 39.73 -95.46 -101.09
CA TRP A 308 39.02 -96.56 -100.42
C TRP A 308 37.84 -97.05 -101.25
N SER A 309 37.34 -98.24 -100.94
CA SER A 309 36.19 -98.80 -101.64
C SER A 309 34.92 -97.97 -101.40
N VAL A 310 34.08 -97.87 -102.42
CA VAL A 310 32.78 -97.19 -102.36
C VAL A 310 31.92 -97.70 -101.19
N GLY A 311 31.98 -99.00 -100.89
CA GLY A 311 31.27 -99.59 -99.75
C GLY A 311 31.74 -99.05 -98.39
N TRP A 312 33.05 -98.85 -98.22
CA TRP A 312 33.61 -98.27 -96.99
C TRP A 312 33.23 -96.79 -96.85
N VAL A 313 33.31 -96.02 -97.94
CA VAL A 313 32.91 -94.60 -97.95
C VAL A 313 31.41 -94.43 -97.73
N ASN A 314 30.57 -95.29 -98.30
CA ASN A 314 29.12 -95.24 -98.09
C ASN A 314 28.73 -95.44 -96.62
N SER A 315 29.38 -96.39 -95.93
CA SER A 315 29.17 -96.58 -94.48
C SER A 315 29.48 -95.31 -93.69
N ARG A 316 30.56 -94.61 -94.02
CA ARG A 316 30.92 -93.34 -93.36
C ARG A 316 29.97 -92.19 -93.71
N TYR A 317 29.50 -92.10 -94.95
CA TYR A 317 28.47 -91.12 -95.36
C TYR A 317 27.15 -91.34 -94.61
N VAL A 318 26.75 -92.58 -94.35
CA VAL A 318 25.57 -92.90 -93.56
C VAL A 318 25.75 -92.47 -92.10
N GLU A 319 26.90 -92.77 -91.48
CA GLU A 319 27.21 -92.31 -90.12
C GLU A 319 27.20 -90.78 -89.99
N LEU A 320 27.69 -90.06 -91.00
CA LEU A 320 27.68 -88.59 -91.01
C LEU A 320 26.28 -88.00 -91.27
N ARG A 321 25.44 -88.71 -92.01
CA ARG A 321 24.03 -88.34 -92.25
C ARG A 321 23.15 -88.62 -91.04
N ASP A 322 23.46 -89.67 -90.30
CA ASP A 322 22.72 -90.11 -89.13
C ASP A 322 23.67 -90.35 -87.94
N PRO A 323 24.08 -89.28 -87.23
CA PRO A 323 25.03 -89.37 -86.12
C PRO A 323 24.52 -90.19 -84.93
N LEU A 324 23.27 -90.69 -84.98
CA LEU A 324 22.63 -91.47 -83.92
C LEU A 324 22.75 -92.99 -84.10
N THR A 325 23.38 -93.50 -85.17
CA THR A 325 23.50 -94.95 -85.44
C THR A 325 24.92 -95.53 -85.21
N GLY A 326 25.90 -94.72 -84.79
CA GLY A 326 27.31 -95.11 -84.63
C GLY A 326 27.81 -95.39 -83.20
N VAL A 327 26.92 -95.72 -82.25
CA VAL A 327 27.29 -96.09 -80.87
C VAL A 327 26.73 -97.47 -80.51
N ALA A 328 27.19 -98.52 -81.22
CA ALA A 328 27.12 -99.90 -80.75
C ALA A 328 28.08 -100.80 -81.58
N SER A 329 28.91 -101.56 -80.84
CA SER A 329 30.02 -102.46 -81.27
C SER A 329 31.35 -101.81 -81.61
#